data_AF-A0A925S619-F1
#
_entry.id   AF-A0A925S619-F1
#
_cell.length_a   1.000
_cell.length_b   1.000
_cell.length_c   1.000
_cell.angle_alpha   90.00
_cell.angle_beta   90.00
_cell.angle_gamma   90.00
#
_symmetry.space_group_name_H-M   'P 1'
#
loop_
_entity.id
_entity.type
_entity.pdbx_description
1 polymer ?
#
loop_
_entity_poly.entity_id
_entity_poly.type
_entity_poly.pdbx_seq_one_letter_code
_entity_poly.pdbx_strand_id
1 'polypeptide(L)' 'LVTGRKWEGSAFGGARGRTDVPKIVDWYMDGKINIDDLITHRLKLEDINQGFDLMKSGESIRSVVMY' A
#
# COMPACT_ATOMS: atom_id res chain seq x y z
N LEU A 1 -20.96 -34.02 -1.07
CA LEU A 1 -20.57 -32.99 -2.06
C LEU A 1 -20.28 -31.70 -1.31
N VAL A 2 -19.08 -31.14 -1.39
CA VAL A 2 -18.79 -29.82 -0.82
C VAL A 2 -19.03 -28.75 -1.89
N THR A 3 -20.30 -28.45 -2.12
CA THR A 3 -20.74 -27.32 -2.95
C THR A 3 -20.75 -26.04 -2.09
N GLY A 4 -20.51 -24.87 -2.70
CA GLY A 4 -20.66 -23.57 -2.02
C GLY A 4 -19.40 -22.73 -1.83
N ARG A 5 -18.21 -23.21 -2.20
CA ARG A 5 -17.00 -22.36 -2.23
C ARG A 5 -17.01 -21.45 -3.45
N LYS A 6 -16.57 -20.20 -3.27
CA LYS A 6 -16.34 -19.23 -4.35
C LYS A 6 -14.87 -18.89 -4.43
N TRP A 7 -14.38 -18.70 -5.64
CA TRP A 7 -13.06 -18.12 -5.90
C TRP A 7 -13.27 -16.77 -6.55
N GLU A 8 -12.79 -15.72 -5.91
CA GLU A 8 -12.92 -14.34 -6.37
C GLU A 8 -11.52 -13.73 -6.49
N GLY A 9 -11.37 -12.82 -7.45
CA GLY A 9 -10.19 -11.98 -7.62
C GLY A 9 -10.58 -10.52 -7.49
N SER A 10 -9.60 -9.65 -7.29
CA SER A 10 -9.83 -8.21 -7.22
C SER A 10 -8.70 -7.45 -7.90
N ALA A 11 -9.07 -6.38 -8.61
CA ALA A 11 -8.14 -5.35 -9.06
C ALA A 11 -8.33 -4.13 -8.17
N PHE A 12 -7.24 -3.60 -7.61
CA PHE A 12 -7.28 -2.40 -6.76
C PHE A 12 -8.26 -2.51 -5.56
N GLY A 13 -8.47 -3.72 -5.03
CA GLY A 13 -9.43 -3.97 -3.95
C GLY A 13 -10.90 -3.75 -4.33
N GLY A 14 -11.22 -3.61 -5.62
CA GLY A 14 -12.57 -3.30 -6.11
C GLY A 14 -12.93 -1.81 -6.02
N ALA A 15 -11.98 -0.96 -5.62
CA ALA A 15 -12.20 0.48 -5.50
C ALA A 15 -12.16 1.15 -6.88
N ARG A 16 -12.98 2.20 -7.04
CA ARG A 16 -12.94 3.08 -8.21
C ARG A 16 -12.03 4.26 -7.87
N GLY A 17 -10.87 4.34 -8.52
CA GLY A 17 -9.81 5.28 -8.17
C GLY A 17 -10.28 6.70 -7.84
N ARG A 18 -10.98 7.37 -8.77
CA ARG A 18 -11.39 8.77 -8.58
C ARG A 18 -12.40 9.00 -7.45
N THR A 19 -13.30 8.05 -7.19
CA THR A 19 -14.41 8.25 -6.25
C THR A 19 -14.15 7.66 -4.87
N ASP A 20 -13.35 6.60 -4.80
CA ASP A 20 -13.16 5.83 -3.57
C ASP A 20 -11.81 6.14 -2.90
N VAL A 21 -10.77 6.57 -3.62
CA VAL A 21 -9.48 7.00 -3.00
C VAL A 21 -9.66 8.18 -2.04
N PRO A 22 -10.42 9.25 -2.37
CA PRO A 22 -10.63 10.34 -1.41
C PRO A 22 -11.21 9.85 -0.08
N LYS A 23 -12.15 8.90 -0.10
CA LYS A 23 -12.73 8.31 1.12
C LYS A 23 -11.71 7.52 1.94
N ILE A 24 -10.79 6.83 1.27
CA ILE A 24 -9.71 6.10 1.95
C ILE A 24 -8.76 7.09 2.64
N VAL A 25 -8.49 8.24 2.01
CA VAL A 25 -7.73 9.33 2.64
C VAL A 25 -8.49 9.87 3.85
N ASP A 26 -9.79 10.12 3.74
CA ASP A 26 -10.61 10.56 4.87
C ASP A 26 -10.54 9.56 6.04
N TRP A 27 -10.59 8.25 5.78
CA TRP A 27 -10.43 7.23 6.82
C TRP A 27 -9.07 7.27 7.50
N TYR A 28 -8.00 7.54 6.75
CA TYR A 28 -6.67 7.73 7.32
C TYR A 28 -6.62 8.98 8.21
N MET A 29 -7.14 10.11 7.72
CA MET A 29 -7.17 11.37 8.47
C MET A 29 -8.03 11.28 9.74
N ASP A 30 -9.13 10.51 9.68
CA ASP A 30 -10.00 10.19 10.82
C ASP A 30 -9.39 9.16 11.80
N GLY A 31 -8.18 8.64 11.52
CA GLY A 31 -7.52 7.61 12.34
C GLY A 31 -8.19 6.23 12.30
N LYS A 32 -9.08 5.96 11.33
CA LYS A 32 -9.78 4.67 11.17
C LYS A 32 -8.88 3.58 10.59
N ILE A 33 -7.83 3.98 9.87
CA ILE A 33 -6.82 3.07 9.30
C ILE A 33 -5.42 3.61 9.59
N ASN A 34 -4.50 2.70 9.91
CA ASN A 34 -3.10 3.04 10.13
C ASN A 34 -2.30 2.81 8.85
N ILE A 35 -1.71 3.89 8.31
CA ILE A 35 -0.82 3.83 7.15
C ILE A 35 0.63 4.08 7.54
N ASP A 36 0.89 4.85 8.61
CA ASP A 36 2.23 5.28 8.99
C ASP A 36 3.15 4.12 9.34
N ASP A 37 2.63 3.09 10.04
CA ASP A 37 3.43 1.91 10.42
C ASP A 37 3.85 1.06 9.21
N LEU A 38 3.23 1.25 8.04
CA LEU A 38 3.65 0.56 6.82
C LEU A 38 4.91 1.19 6.21
N ILE A 39 5.22 2.44 6.55
CA ILE A 39 6.38 3.19 6.04
C ILE A 39 7.60 2.81 6.87
N THR A 40 8.39 1.85 6.39
CA THR A 40 9.60 1.41 7.10
C THR A 40 10.84 2.21 6.72
N HIS A 41 10.86 2.84 5.53
CA HIS A 41 11.99 3.62 5.05
C HIS A 41 11.55 4.92 4.39
N ARG A 42 12.33 5.98 4.60
CA ARG A 42 12.21 7.26 3.88
C ARG A 42 13.53 7.51 3.17
N LEU A 43 13.46 7.68 1.85
CA LEU A 43 14.63 7.83 0.99
C LEU A 43 14.56 9.19 0.30
N LYS A 44 15.71 9.74 -0.08
CA LYS A 44 15.73 10.85 -1.02
C LYS A 44 15.61 10.33 -2.44
N LEU A 45 15.23 11.20 -3.38
CA LEU A 45 15.14 10.83 -4.80
C LEU A 45 16.48 10.34 -5.38
N GLU A 46 17.61 10.90 -4.92
CA GLU A 46 18.97 10.46 -5.31
C GLU A 46 19.25 8.99 -4.94
N ASP A 47 18.59 8.47 -3.90
CA ASP A 47 18.77 7.11 -3.38
C ASP A 47 17.71 6.12 -3.89
N ILE A 48 16.98 6.45 -4.97
CA ILE A 48 15.85 5.63 -5.46
C ILE A 48 16.22 4.16 -5.72
N ASN A 49 17.45 3.90 -6.17
CA ASN A 49 17.92 2.53 -6.45
C ASN A 49 18.07 1.70 -5.17
N GLN A 50 18.47 2.31 -4.04
CA GLN A 50 18.51 1.64 -2.74
C GLN A 50 17.12 1.14 -2.33
N GLY A 51 16.05 1.87 -2.69
CA GLY A 51 14.67 1.43 -2.45
C GLY A 51 14.34 0.09 -3.12
N PHE A 52 14.85 -0.14 -4.34
CA PHE A 52 14.68 -1.43 -5.02
C PHE A 52 15.49 -2.55 -4.37
N ASP A 53 16.66 -2.24 -3.83
CA ASP A 53 17.49 -3.23 -3.15
C ASP A 53 16.83 -3.68 -1.84
N LEU A 54 16.32 -2.74 -1.04
CA LEU A 54 15.53 -3.00 0.18
C LEU A 54 14.25 -3.81 -0.09
N MET A 55 13.64 -3.62 -1.26
CA MET A 55 12.46 -4.40 -1.67
C MET A 55 12.84 -5.86 -1.96
N LYS A 56 13.98 -6.09 -2.63
CA LYS A 56 14.44 -7.44 -2.99
C LYS A 56 14.97 -8.22 -1.78
N SER A 57 15.64 -7.55 -0.84
CA SER A 57 16.16 -8.18 0.36
C SER A 57 15.07 -8.51 1.38
N GLY A 58 13.88 -7.93 1.23
CA GLY A 58 12.76 -8.11 2.17
C GLY A 58 12.88 -7.27 3.45
N GLU A 59 13.81 -6.31 3.48
CA GLU A 59 14.01 -5.41 4.62
C GLU A 59 13.01 -4.25 4.64
N SER A 60 12.28 -4.02 3.55
CA SER A 60 11.24 -2.99 3.46
C SER A 60 9.82 -3.55 3.32
N ILE A 61 8.86 -2.85 3.93
CA ILE A 61 7.43 -3.02 3.66
C ILE A 61 6.99 -1.96 2.64
N ARG A 62 7.19 -0.68 2.98
CA ARG A 62 7.06 0.46 2.05
C ARG A 62 8.21 1.44 2.27
N SER A 63 8.76 1.90 1.15
CA SER A 63 9.74 2.98 1.11
C SER A 63 9.09 4.20 0.47
N VAL A 64 9.13 5.35 1.16
CA VAL A 64 8.61 6.63 0.63
C VAL A 64 9.79 7.48 0.16
N VAL A 65 9.74 7.94 -1.09
CA VAL A 65 10.74 8.84 -1.66
C VAL A 65 10.31 10.28 -1.40
N MET A 66 11.15 11.03 -0.71
CA MET A 66 10.98 12.45 -0.40
C MET A 66 11.72 13.29 -1.45
N TYR A 67 11.08 14.32 -1.98
CA TYR A 67 11.60 15.22 -3.02
C TYR A 67 11.11 16.66 -2.81
#